data_AF-A0A2G4JEW4-F1
#
_entry.id   AF-A0A2G4JEW4-F1
#
_cell.length_a   1.000
_cell.length_b   1.000
_cell.length_c   1.000
_cell.angle_alpha   90.00
_cell.angle_beta   90.00
_cell.angle_gamma   90.00
#
_symmetry.space_group_name_H-M   'P 1'
#
loop_
_entity.id
_entity.type
_entity.pdbx_description
1 polymer ?
#
loop_
_entity_poly.entity_id
_entity_poly.type
_entity_poly.pdbx_seq_one_letter_code
_entity_poly.pdbx_strand_id
1 'polypeptide(L)'
;MFFAIDLVWLGVVAKTFYRQHLGHLLAAEINWVAAIAFYLLFIAGIVFFAVKPALAVNSATRALVDGALFGFFTYATYDLTNHATMRDWPAIVTVVDMVWGTVLSGSVAYLSYQVSSRFGRTVADRFTLWWRLRTRPFKPDRRLHI
;
A
#
# COMPACT_ATOMS: atom_id res chain seq x y z
N MET A 1 -5.02 -4.84 -3.26
CA MET A 1 -3.87 -4.34 -4.05
C MET A 1 -2.60 -5.07 -3.69
N PHE A 2 -2.20 -5.05 -2.40
CA PHE A 2 -1.01 -5.72 -1.88
C PHE A 2 -0.84 -7.17 -2.38
N PHE A 3 -1.84 -8.02 -2.15
CA PHE A 3 -1.81 -9.43 -2.58
C PHE A 3 -1.64 -9.64 -4.09
N ALA A 4 -2.17 -8.75 -4.94
CA ALA A 4 -2.07 -8.92 -6.39
C ALA A 4 -0.65 -8.67 -6.91
N ILE A 5 0.04 -7.68 -6.33
CA ILE A 5 1.42 -7.34 -6.69
C ILE A 5 2.38 -8.37 -6.09
N ASP A 6 2.11 -8.81 -4.86
CA ASP A 6 2.94 -9.80 -4.16
C ASP A 6 2.84 -11.21 -4.79
N LEU A 7 1.66 -11.58 -5.31
CA LEU A 7 1.47 -12.83 -6.05
C LEU A 7 2.34 -12.94 -7.32
N VAL A 8 2.59 -11.81 -8.00
CA VAL A 8 3.46 -11.79 -9.20
C VAL A 8 4.91 -12.10 -8.81
N TRP A 9 5.38 -11.55 -7.69
CA TRP A 9 6.72 -11.82 -7.18
C TRP A 9 6.89 -13.25 -6.66
N LEU A 10 5.91 -13.73 -5.88
CA LEU A 10 5.87 -15.09 -5.37
C LEU A 10 5.83 -16.13 -6.50
N GLY A 11 5.10 -15.84 -7.57
CA GLY A 11 4.95 -16.73 -8.73
C GLY A 11 6.18 -16.80 -9.63
N VAL A 12 6.96 -15.72 -9.76
CA VAL A 12 8.04 -15.62 -10.76
C VAL A 12 9.44 -15.75 -10.16
N VAL A 13 9.69 -15.20 -8.97
CA VAL A 13 11.07 -15.06 -8.46
C VAL A 13 11.25 -15.75 -7.12
N ALA A 14 10.33 -15.55 -6.17
CA ALA A 14 10.59 -15.89 -4.78
C ALA A 14 10.82 -17.40 -4.56
N LYS A 15 10.02 -18.25 -5.20
CA LYS A 15 10.04 -19.70 -4.92
C LYS A 15 11.36 -20.37 -5.30
N THR A 16 11.98 -19.96 -6.40
CA THR A 16 13.25 -20.54 -6.86
C THR A 16 14.44 -19.80 -6.24
N PHE A 17 14.37 -18.46 -6.16
CA PHE A 17 15.45 -17.64 -5.64
C PHE A 17 15.71 -17.88 -4.14
N TYR A 18 14.68 -17.81 -3.30
CA TYR A 18 14.85 -18.03 -1.85
C TYR A 18 15.21 -19.48 -1.55
N ARG A 19 14.68 -20.44 -2.29
CA ARG A 19 15.01 -21.85 -2.05
C ARG A 19 16.46 -22.19 -2.44
N GLN A 20 17.02 -21.48 -3.42
CA GLN A 20 18.44 -21.59 -3.79
C GLN A 20 19.37 -20.93 -2.77
N HIS A 21 18.99 -19.76 -2.25
CA HIS A 21 19.87 -18.94 -1.40
C HIS A 21 19.69 -19.22 0.11
N LEU A 22 18.46 -19.51 0.53
CA LEU A 22 18.04 -19.70 1.92
C LEU A 22 17.50 -21.12 2.18
N GLY A 23 17.64 -22.05 1.23
CA GLY A 23 17.12 -23.41 1.34
C GLY A 23 17.50 -24.15 2.63
N HIS A 24 18.69 -23.90 3.14
CA HIS A 24 19.22 -24.49 4.37
C HIS A 24 18.72 -23.80 5.66
N LEU A 25 18.18 -22.58 5.56
CA LEU A 25 17.62 -21.79 6.67
C LEU A 25 16.09 -21.83 6.73
N LEU A 26 15.44 -22.29 5.65
CA LEU A 26 13.98 -22.39 5.58
C LEU A 26 13.46 -23.44 6.57
N ALA A 27 12.52 -23.02 7.41
CA ALA A 27 11.79 -23.93 8.30
C ALA A 27 10.98 -24.95 7.49
N ALA A 28 10.86 -26.18 8.02
CA ALA A 28 10.08 -27.26 7.42
C ALA A 28 8.57 -26.94 7.37
N GLU A 29 8.09 -26.16 8.35
CA GLU A 29 6.69 -25.75 8.45
C GLU A 29 6.57 -24.22 8.55
N ILE A 30 5.49 -23.70 7.96
CA ILE A 30 5.20 -22.26 7.98
C ILE A 30 4.52 -21.92 9.31
N ASN A 31 5.07 -20.95 10.04
CA ASN A 31 4.38 -20.36 11.19
C ASN A 31 3.29 -19.37 10.71
N TRP A 32 2.07 -19.89 10.56
CA TRP A 32 0.91 -19.13 10.08
C TRP A 32 0.52 -17.96 10.99
N VAL A 33 0.71 -18.10 12.31
CA VAL A 33 0.38 -17.05 13.28
C VAL A 33 1.27 -15.83 13.04
N ALA A 34 2.59 -16.05 12.94
CA ALA A 34 3.55 -14.99 12.65
C ALA A 34 3.30 -14.36 11.27
N ALA A 35 2.99 -15.17 10.26
CA ALA A 35 2.68 -14.68 8.93
C ALA A 35 1.45 -13.77 8.95
N ILE A 36 0.31 -14.22 9.48
CA ILE A 36 -0.92 -13.42 9.52
C ILE A 36 -0.70 -12.12 10.32
N ALA A 37 -0.04 -12.20 11.47
CA ALA A 37 0.27 -11.03 12.28
C ALA A 37 1.11 -10.00 11.50
N PHE A 38 2.14 -10.45 10.78
CA PHE A 38 2.96 -9.59 9.92
C PHE A 38 2.11 -8.89 8.87
N TYR A 39 1.29 -9.61 8.09
CA TYR A 39 0.48 -8.99 7.03
C TYR A 39 -0.47 -7.93 7.58
N LEU A 40 -1.13 -8.20 8.71
CA LEU A 40 -2.04 -7.24 9.34
C LEU A 40 -1.30 -5.98 9.80
N LEU A 41 -0.18 -6.14 10.49
CA LEU A 41 0.64 -5.01 10.97
C LEU A 41 1.23 -4.21 9.83
N PHE A 42 1.73 -4.87 8.80
CA PHE A 42 2.35 -4.22 7.64
C PHE A 42 1.34 -3.38 6.87
N ILE A 43 0.14 -3.93 6.60
CA ILE A 43 -0.95 -3.20 5.95
C ILE A 43 -1.40 -2.02 6.80
N ALA A 44 -1.56 -2.21 8.12
CA ALA A 44 -1.92 -1.13 9.03
C ALA A 44 -0.88 -0.01 9.03
N GLY A 45 0.41 -0.36 9.01
CA GLY A 45 1.53 0.57 8.89
C GLY A 45 1.48 1.39 7.62
N ILE A 46 1.31 0.77 6.45
CA ILE A 46 1.15 1.48 5.17
C ILE A 46 -0.02 2.47 5.23
N VAL A 47 -1.16 2.05 5.76
CA VAL A 47 -2.35 2.91 5.84
C VAL A 47 -2.10 4.10 6.75
N PHE A 48 -1.50 3.86 7.91
CA PHE A 48 -1.27 4.88 8.93
C PHE A 48 -0.18 5.88 8.54
N PHE A 49 0.96 5.39 8.07
CA PHE A 49 2.15 6.22 7.79
C PHE A 49 2.20 6.79 6.38
N ALA A 50 1.53 6.18 5.39
CA ALA A 50 1.60 6.65 4.01
C ALA A 50 0.24 7.13 3.47
N VAL A 51 -0.81 6.29 3.55
CA VAL A 51 -2.09 6.60 2.87
C VAL A 51 -2.86 7.72 3.57
N LYS A 52 -3.03 7.65 4.89
CA LYS A 52 -3.72 8.67 5.68
C LYS A 52 -3.10 10.07 5.52
N PRO A 53 -1.79 10.30 5.74
CA PRO A 53 -1.20 11.62 5.60
C PRO A 53 -1.29 12.13 4.16
N ALA A 54 -1.14 11.26 3.17
CA ALA A 54 -1.29 11.62 1.76
C ALA A 54 -2.70 12.10 1.40
N LEU A 55 -3.75 11.47 1.96
CA LEU A 55 -5.13 11.91 1.81
C LEU A 55 -5.38 13.27 2.45
N ALA A 56 -4.76 13.56 3.60
CA ALA A 56 -4.91 14.85 4.28
C ALA A 56 -4.36 16.02 3.45
N VAL A 57 -3.27 15.80 2.70
CA VAL A 57 -2.64 16.82 1.84
C VAL A 57 -3.00 16.69 0.35
N ASN A 58 -3.90 15.77 -0.01
CA ASN A 58 -4.29 15.44 -1.39
C ASN A 58 -3.08 15.23 -2.34
N SER A 59 -2.06 14.51 -1.90
CA SER A 59 -0.83 14.27 -2.69
C SER A 59 -0.57 12.79 -2.92
N ALA A 60 -0.69 12.36 -4.18
CA ALA A 60 -0.34 10.99 -4.57
C ALA A 60 1.17 10.72 -4.46
N THR A 61 2.00 11.74 -4.72
CA THR A 61 3.46 11.65 -4.56
C THR A 61 3.83 11.40 -3.10
N ARG A 62 3.12 12.03 -2.16
CA ARG A 62 3.32 11.77 -0.73
C ARG A 62 3.01 10.33 -0.36
N ALA A 63 1.91 9.75 -0.88
CA ALA A 63 1.58 8.35 -0.65
C ALA A 63 2.68 7.41 -1.17
N LEU A 64 3.20 7.70 -2.38
CA LEU A 64 4.26 6.90 -2.99
C LEU A 64 5.56 6.95 -2.17
N VAL A 65 6.03 8.15 -1.81
CA VAL A 65 7.30 8.34 -1.10
C VAL A 65 7.23 7.78 0.32
N ASP A 66 6.19 8.13 1.09
CA ASP A 66 6.05 7.64 2.46
C ASP A 66 5.86 6.11 2.48
N GLY A 67 5.12 5.57 1.51
CA GLY A 67 4.95 4.12 1.35
C GLY A 67 6.26 3.43 1.00
N ALA A 68 7.04 3.99 0.08
CA ALA A 68 8.34 3.47 -0.31
C ALA A 68 9.33 3.49 0.86
N LEU A 69 9.41 4.58 1.60
CA LEU A 69 10.26 4.71 2.79
C LEU A 69 9.85 3.72 3.89
N PHE A 70 8.55 3.58 4.16
CA PHE A 70 8.05 2.60 5.12
C PHE A 70 8.45 1.17 4.75
N GLY A 71 8.31 0.81 3.47
CA GLY A 71 8.74 -0.48 2.94
C GLY A 71 10.26 -0.69 3.07
N PHE A 72 11.03 0.31 2.62
CA PHE A 72 12.49 0.31 2.71
C PHE A 72 12.96 0.05 4.14
N PHE A 73 12.49 0.83 5.12
CA PHE A 73 12.93 0.68 6.52
C PHE A 73 12.52 -0.66 7.11
N THR A 74 11.33 -1.17 6.79
CA THR A 74 10.86 -2.45 7.32
C THR A 74 11.74 -3.60 6.83
N TYR A 75 11.95 -3.68 5.51
CA TYR A 75 12.76 -4.73 4.89
C TYR A 75 14.24 -4.57 5.26
N ALA A 76 14.78 -3.35 5.23
CA ALA A 76 16.15 -3.08 5.67
C ALA A 76 16.38 -3.51 7.12
N THR A 77 15.45 -3.20 8.02
CA THR A 77 15.58 -3.60 9.43
C THR A 77 15.62 -5.12 9.57
N TYR A 78 14.75 -5.85 8.88
CA TYR A 78 14.75 -7.32 8.90
C TYR A 78 16.04 -7.89 8.28
N ASP A 79 16.35 -7.52 7.05
CA ASP A 79 17.43 -8.13 6.27
C ASP A 79 18.82 -7.73 6.76
N LEU A 80 19.02 -6.49 7.21
CA LEU A 80 20.31 -6.06 7.77
C LEU A 80 20.54 -6.68 9.15
N THR A 81 19.49 -6.83 9.96
CA THR A 81 19.60 -7.55 11.25
C THR A 81 19.95 -9.02 11.01
N ASN A 82 19.29 -9.66 10.04
CA ASN A 82 19.61 -11.02 9.64
C ASN A 82 21.03 -11.14 9.09
N HIS A 83 21.47 -10.22 8.25
CA HIS A 83 22.84 -10.20 7.74
C HIS A 83 23.89 -10.01 8.84
N ALA A 84 23.55 -9.29 9.90
CA ALA A 84 24.42 -9.11 11.06
C ALA A 84 24.43 -10.32 12.03
N THR A 85 23.35 -11.11 12.08
CA THR A 85 23.15 -12.15 13.11
C THR A 85 23.30 -13.58 12.59
N MET A 86 23.03 -13.83 11.31
CA MET A 86 23.13 -15.15 10.69
C MET A 86 24.44 -15.33 9.92
N ARG A 87 25.06 -16.49 10.08
CA ARG A 87 26.41 -16.79 9.54
C ARG A 87 26.46 -16.78 8.01
N ASP A 88 25.45 -17.31 7.34
CA ASP A 88 25.47 -17.56 5.89
C ASP A 88 24.35 -16.80 5.16
N TRP A 89 23.96 -15.62 5.67
CA TRP A 89 22.91 -14.80 5.06
C TRP A 89 23.40 -14.12 3.76
N PRO A 90 22.82 -14.42 2.60
CA PRO A 90 23.31 -13.90 1.33
C PRO A 90 23.00 -12.42 1.15
N ALA A 91 24.01 -11.57 0.94
CA ALA A 91 23.84 -10.13 0.75
C ALA A 91 22.94 -9.78 -0.45
N ILE A 92 22.90 -10.64 -1.47
CA ILE A 92 22.02 -10.46 -2.63
C ILE A 92 20.53 -10.51 -2.24
N VAL A 93 20.16 -11.34 -1.26
CA VAL A 93 18.79 -11.42 -0.75
C VAL A 93 18.43 -10.09 -0.08
N THR A 94 19.29 -9.58 0.80
CA THR A 94 19.10 -8.27 1.45
C THR A 94 18.84 -7.15 0.45
N VAL A 95 19.67 -7.03 -0.59
CA VAL A 95 19.50 -5.94 -1.58
C VAL A 95 18.20 -6.11 -2.37
N VAL A 96 17.92 -7.33 -2.84
CA VAL A 96 16.70 -7.62 -3.61
C VAL A 96 15.44 -7.36 -2.78
N ASP A 97 15.44 -7.80 -1.53
CA ASP A 97 14.31 -7.69 -0.60
C ASP A 97 14.05 -6.23 -0.22
N MET A 98 15.09 -5.45 0.02
CA MET A 98 14.97 -4.00 0.26
C MET A 98 14.38 -3.27 -0.95
N VAL A 99 14.87 -3.56 -2.17
CA VAL A 99 14.34 -2.95 -3.40
C VAL A 99 12.89 -3.35 -3.61
N TRP A 100 12.58 -4.64 -3.46
CA TRP A 100 11.22 -5.15 -3.62
C TRP A 100 10.26 -4.56 -2.60
N GLY A 101 10.62 -4.57 -1.31
CA GLY A 101 9.82 -3.99 -0.22
C GLY A 101 9.52 -2.50 -0.43
N THR A 102 10.51 -1.75 -0.93
CA THR A 102 10.35 -0.33 -1.31
C THR A 102 9.34 -0.16 -2.43
N VAL A 103 9.51 -0.90 -3.54
CA VAL A 103 8.63 -0.79 -4.73
C VAL A 103 7.21 -1.28 -4.42
N LEU A 104 7.08 -2.41 -3.73
CA LEU A 104 5.79 -3.00 -3.36
C LEU A 104 5.00 -2.06 -2.45
N SER A 105 5.61 -1.62 -1.35
CA SER A 105 4.94 -0.75 -0.38
C SER A 105 4.56 0.60 -0.98
N GLY A 106 5.46 1.23 -1.75
CA GLY A 106 5.19 2.47 -2.46
C GLY A 106 4.05 2.35 -3.47
N SER A 107 4.06 1.29 -4.29
CA SER A 107 3.02 1.02 -5.28
C SER A 107 1.65 0.79 -4.63
N VAL A 108 1.63 0.03 -3.53
CA VAL A 108 0.41 -0.27 -2.78
C VAL A 108 -0.15 0.99 -2.12
N ALA A 109 0.70 1.83 -1.52
CA ALA A 109 0.29 3.09 -0.93
C ALA A 109 -0.28 4.04 -2.00
N TYR A 110 0.42 4.20 -3.13
CA TYR A 110 -0.02 5.04 -4.25
C TYR A 110 -1.39 4.60 -4.78
N LEU A 111 -1.54 3.32 -5.11
CA LEU A 111 -2.79 2.82 -5.68
C LEU A 111 -3.93 2.88 -4.66
N SER A 112 -3.65 2.63 -3.38
CA SER A 112 -4.65 2.76 -2.30
C SER A 112 -5.13 4.21 -2.17
N TYR A 113 -4.21 5.17 -2.20
CA TYR A 113 -4.54 6.59 -2.25
C TYR A 113 -5.43 6.95 -3.46
N GLN A 114 -5.13 6.43 -4.64
CA GLN A 114 -5.92 6.72 -5.85
C GLN A 114 -7.36 6.20 -5.71
N VAL A 115 -7.56 5.02 -5.13
CA VAL A 115 -8.89 4.48 -4.87
C VAL A 115 -9.63 5.31 -3.82
N SER A 116 -8.98 5.60 -2.68
CA SER A 116 -9.58 6.36 -1.58
C SER A 116 -9.93 7.80 -1.97
N SER A 117 -9.06 8.48 -2.73
CA SER A 117 -9.30 9.87 -3.17
C SER A 117 -10.39 9.98 -4.23
N ARG A 118 -10.61 8.94 -5.05
CA ARG A 118 -11.74 8.89 -6.00
C ARG A 118 -13.05 8.68 -5.25
N PHE A 119 -13.07 7.79 -4.27
CA PHE A 119 -14.27 7.52 -3.47
C PHE A 119 -14.70 8.76 -2.66
N GLY A 120 -13.75 9.46 -2.03
CA GLY A 120 -14.02 10.69 -1.29
C GLY A 120 -14.60 11.81 -2.16
N ARG A 121 -14.06 11.99 -3.38
CA ARG A 121 -14.57 12.98 -4.35
C ARG A 121 -15.99 12.66 -4.82
N THR A 122 -16.28 11.41 -5.18
CA THR A 122 -17.61 11.01 -5.66
C THR A 122 -18.71 11.23 -4.61
N VAL A 123 -18.43 10.98 -3.33
CA VAL A 123 -19.40 11.23 -2.25
C VAL A 123 -19.62 12.73 -2.04
N ALA A 124 -18.53 13.51 -2.01
CA ALA A 124 -18.61 14.96 -1.86
C ALA A 124 -19.36 15.63 -3.03
N ASP A 125 -19.12 15.18 -4.26
CA ASP A 125 -19.79 15.67 -5.46
C ASP A 125 -21.28 15.36 -5.44
N ARG A 126 -21.66 14.12 -5.09
CA ARG A 126 -23.08 13.72 -4.94
C ARG A 126 -23.79 14.53 -3.86
N PHE A 127 -23.15 14.76 -2.73
CA PHE A 127 -23.71 15.59 -1.66
C PHE A 127 -23.88 17.04 -2.11
N THR A 128 -22.87 17.61 -2.78
CA THR A 128 -22.93 18.99 -3.31
C THR A 128 -24.02 19.15 -4.38
N LEU A 129 -24.16 18.18 -5.27
CA LEU A 129 -25.22 18.15 -6.29
C LEU A 129 -26.61 18.06 -5.67
N TRP A 130 -26.79 17.15 -4.72
CA TRP A 130 -28.06 17.02 -3.98
C TRP A 130 -28.40 18.31 -3.23
N TRP A 131 -27.42 18.92 -2.55
CA TRP A 131 -27.61 20.20 -1.85
C TRP A 131 -27.98 21.31 -2.83
N ARG A 132 -27.28 21.42 -3.97
CA ARG A 132 -27.60 22.39 -5.03
C ARG A 132 -28.99 22.19 -5.62
N LEU A 133 -29.45 20.95 -5.79
CA LEU A 133 -30.80 20.65 -6.28
C LEU A 133 -31.87 21.00 -5.23
N ARG A 134 -31.60 20.76 -3.96
CA ARG A 134 -32.51 21.05 -2.86
C ARG A 134 -32.66 22.55 -2.55
N THR A 135 -31.61 23.32 -2.80
CA THR A 135 -31.58 24.77 -2.51
C THR A 135 -31.80 25.65 -3.73
N ARG A 136 -32.16 25.09 -4.90
CA ARG A 136 -32.54 25.92 -6.06
C ARG A 136 -33.77 26.75 -5.69
N PRO A 137 -33.69 28.09 -5.71
CA PRO A 137 -34.87 28.91 -5.51
C PRO A 137 -35.87 28.62 -6.63
N PHE A 138 -37.12 28.34 -6.25
CA PHE A 138 -38.22 28.20 -7.18
C PHE A 138 -38.35 29.50 -7.98
N LYS A 139 -38.02 29.47 -9.27
CA LYS A 139 -38.27 30.58 -10.20
C LYS A 139 -39.72 30.40 -10.68
N PRO A 140 -40.69 31.24 -10.28
CA PRO A 140 -42.03 31.17 -10.83
C PRO A 140 -41.92 31.47 -12.33
N ASP A 141 -42.53 30.63 -13.16
CA ASP A 141 -42.54 30.83 -14.61
C ASP A 141 -43.29 32.14 -14.90
N ARG A 142 -42.55 33.18 -15.30
CA ARG A 142 -43.14 34.40 -15.84
C ARG A 142 -43.50 34.15 -17.30
N ARG A 143 -44.53 33.33 -17.51
CA ARG A 143 -45.36 33.34 -18.72
C ARG A 143 -46.75 33.76 -18.27
N LEU A 144 -46.97 35.08 -18.11
CA LEU A 144 -47.80 35.88 -19.02
C LEU A 144 -49.22 35.30 -19.07
N HIS A 145 -50.18 35.76 -18.25
CA HIS A 145 -50.83 37.08 -18.31
C HIS A 145 -51.04 37.56 -19.75
N ILE A 146 -51.99 36.91 -20.43
CA ILE A 146 -52.80 37.50 -21.51
C ILE A 146 -54.22 36.97 -21.31
#